data_AF-A0AA38LMG2-F1
#
_entry.id   AF-A0AA38LMG2-F1
#
_cell.length_a   1.000
_cell.length_b   1.000
_cell.length_c   1.000
_cell.angle_alpha   90.00
_cell.angle_beta   90.00
_cell.angle_gamma   90.00
#
_symmetry.space_group_name_H-M   'P 1'
#
loop_
_entity.id
_entity.type
_entity.pdbx_description
1 polymer ?
#
loop_
_entity_poly.entity_id
_entity_poly.type
_entity_poly.pdbx_seq_one_letter_code
_entity_poly.pdbx_strand_id
1 'polypeptide(L)'
;MIFIPRKSSQKSSFFNWWILVLFGGSLFGQTFIVYVEDHISWAVASATITPRMIICPVQLDKNRDLMGSTFEIINVAGTGFRSISYWSNYTGFSVTPPEYSATINHNKFHIKQKLYDIIWPGESKVVPRGWVFPNNSKELVIGVPRKTGFKEFVTTVECSNTVKGFCSDVFVAAVNLLPYAVPYTFRPYGTGNFTPSYVELVEQVALKLFIAGRLQNFDAVVGDVSIVTKRSKIVDFMQPYVESGLAVVALVREIESNAWAFMRSFTVQMWCTTSAFFLVIGAVVWILEHRSNPEF
;
A
#
# COMPACT_ATOMS: atom_id res chain seq x y z
N MET A 1 -39.30 6.33 57.07
CA MET A 1 -40.41 5.88 57.94
C MET A 1 -40.01 4.53 58.50
N ILE A 2 -39.71 4.47 59.80
CA ILE A 2 -39.28 3.25 60.50
C ILE A 2 -40.55 2.56 61.01
N PHE A 3 -40.70 1.26 60.73
CA PHE A 3 -41.74 0.44 61.34
C PHE A 3 -41.10 -0.78 62.02
N ILE A 4 -41.16 -0.79 63.34
CA ILE A 4 -40.89 -1.96 64.19
C ILE A 4 -42.26 -2.52 64.59
N PRO A 5 -42.62 -3.78 64.27
CA PRO A 5 -43.79 -4.40 64.85
C PRO A 5 -43.44 -5.37 65.98
N ARG A 6 -44.27 -5.21 67.01
CA ARG A 6 -44.33 -5.85 68.33
C ARG A 6 -44.52 -7.37 68.23
N LYS A 7 -43.80 -8.08 69.11
CA LYS A 7 -43.76 -9.53 69.28
C LYS A 7 -45.14 -10.10 69.65
N SER A 8 -45.63 -11.08 68.89
CA SER A 8 -46.81 -11.90 69.23
C SER A 8 -46.39 -13.33 69.57
N SER A 9 -47.03 -13.88 70.61
CA SER A 9 -46.73 -15.17 71.26
C SER A 9 -46.75 -16.41 70.34
N GLN A 10 -47.33 -16.29 69.12
CA GLN A 10 -47.37 -17.37 68.14
C GLN A 10 -46.01 -17.76 67.54
N LYS A 11 -44.98 -16.91 67.62
CA LYS A 11 -43.65 -17.22 67.06
C LYS A 11 -42.93 -18.36 67.79
N SER A 12 -43.28 -18.67 69.05
CA SER A 12 -42.58 -19.68 69.86
C SER A 12 -42.81 -21.12 69.35
N SER A 13 -44.04 -21.46 68.95
CA SER A 13 -44.36 -22.81 68.48
C SER A 13 -43.77 -23.09 67.09
N PHE A 14 -43.83 -22.09 66.18
CA PHE A 14 -43.13 -22.16 64.89
C PHE A 14 -41.61 -22.30 65.07
N PHE A 15 -41.03 -21.56 66.01
CA PHE A 15 -39.59 -21.64 66.28
C PHE A 15 -39.19 -23.01 66.83
N ASN A 16 -40.00 -23.63 67.70
CA ASN A 16 -39.77 -25.00 68.19
C ASN A 16 -39.87 -26.05 67.08
N TRP A 17 -40.87 -25.96 66.20
CA TRP A 17 -41.01 -26.90 65.08
C TRP A 17 -39.89 -26.74 64.05
N TRP A 18 -39.50 -25.50 63.76
CA TRP A 18 -38.37 -25.17 62.90
C TRP A 18 -37.05 -25.69 63.48
N ILE A 19 -36.83 -25.52 64.78
CA ILE A 19 -35.68 -26.08 65.49
C ILE A 19 -35.67 -27.61 65.44
N LEU A 20 -36.82 -28.26 65.62
CA LEU A 20 -36.93 -29.71 65.58
C LEU A 20 -36.59 -30.27 64.19
N VAL A 21 -37.02 -29.58 63.12
CA VAL A 21 -36.67 -29.93 61.73
C VAL A 21 -35.18 -29.68 61.45
N LEU A 22 -34.59 -28.58 61.93
CA LEU A 22 -33.16 -28.31 61.77
C LEU A 22 -32.29 -29.33 62.49
N PHE A 23 -32.61 -29.67 63.74
CA PHE A 23 -31.85 -30.67 64.50
C PHE A 23 -32.08 -32.09 63.96
N GLY A 24 -33.29 -32.43 63.52
CA GLY A 24 -33.57 -33.71 62.86
C GLY A 24 -32.81 -33.86 61.53
N GLY A 25 -32.80 -32.82 60.70
CA GLY A 25 -32.06 -32.81 59.43
C GLY A 25 -30.54 -32.88 59.62
N SER A 26 -30.01 -32.22 60.66
CA SER A 26 -28.59 -32.33 60.99
C SER A 26 -28.21 -33.74 61.44
N LEU A 27 -29.05 -34.41 62.25
CA LEU A 27 -28.78 -35.78 62.67
C LEU A 27 -28.79 -36.74 61.49
N PHE A 28 -29.80 -36.66 60.61
CA PHE A 28 -29.84 -37.46 59.38
C PHE A 28 -28.65 -37.18 58.46
N GLY A 29 -28.22 -35.92 58.33
CA GLY A 29 -27.05 -35.54 57.55
C GLY A 29 -25.76 -36.15 58.09
N GLN A 30 -25.57 -36.12 59.42
CA GLN A 30 -24.40 -36.74 60.05
C GLN A 30 -24.43 -38.27 59.93
N THR A 31 -25.60 -38.90 60.09
CA THR A 31 -25.72 -40.35 59.88
C THR A 31 -25.46 -40.73 58.42
N PHE A 32 -25.90 -39.92 57.46
CA PHE A 32 -25.63 -40.15 56.05
C PHE A 32 -24.14 -39.97 55.70
N ILE A 33 -23.46 -38.97 56.28
CA ILE A 33 -22.02 -38.76 56.09
C ILE A 33 -21.24 -39.96 56.65
N VAL A 34 -21.55 -40.41 57.87
CA VAL A 34 -20.91 -41.60 58.47
C VAL A 34 -21.23 -42.86 57.66
N TYR A 35 -22.45 -42.99 57.14
CA TYR A 35 -22.82 -44.10 56.26
C TYR A 35 -22.01 -44.10 54.96
N VAL A 36 -21.79 -42.92 54.36
CA VAL A 36 -20.90 -42.77 53.19
C VAL A 36 -19.46 -43.10 53.58
N GLU A 37 -18.97 -42.63 54.72
CA GLU A 37 -17.63 -42.94 55.22
C GLU A 37 -17.40 -44.46 55.41
N ASP A 38 -18.36 -45.17 56.01
CA ASP A 38 -18.24 -46.60 56.34
C ASP A 38 -18.53 -47.54 55.15
N HIS A 39 -19.44 -47.17 54.24
CA HIS A 39 -19.87 -48.06 53.14
C HIS A 39 -19.36 -47.64 51.75
N ILE A 40 -19.06 -46.36 51.53
CA ILE A 40 -18.67 -45.79 50.24
C ILE A 40 -17.41 -44.95 50.43
N SER A 41 -16.26 -45.61 50.49
CA SER A 41 -14.95 -44.99 50.64
C SER A 41 -14.83 -43.68 49.82
N TRP A 42 -14.26 -42.63 50.41
CA TRP A 42 -14.16 -41.28 49.82
C TRP A 42 -13.58 -41.26 48.38
N ALA A 43 -12.80 -42.30 48.04
CA ALA A 43 -12.27 -42.57 46.71
C ALA A 43 -13.36 -42.73 45.63
N VAL A 44 -14.50 -43.35 45.96
CA VAL A 44 -15.60 -43.58 45.01
C VAL A 44 -16.37 -42.28 44.77
N ALA A 45 -16.59 -41.48 45.81
CA ALA A 45 -17.26 -40.18 45.68
C ALA A 45 -16.43 -39.20 44.84
N SER A 46 -15.12 -39.10 45.09
CA SER A 46 -14.20 -38.27 44.28
C SER A 46 -14.06 -38.75 42.83
N ALA A 47 -14.15 -40.07 42.59
CA ALA A 47 -14.14 -40.65 41.25
C ALA A 47 -15.38 -40.30 40.40
N THR A 48 -16.50 -39.90 41.01
CA THR A 48 -17.70 -39.45 40.27
C THR A 48 -17.67 -37.95 39.93
N ILE A 49 -17.01 -37.13 40.75
CA ILE A 49 -16.94 -35.66 40.56
C ILE A 49 -15.90 -35.29 39.49
N THR A 50 -14.76 -35.98 39.50
CA THR A 50 -13.64 -35.78 38.57
C THR A 50 -13.99 -35.93 37.07
N PRO A 51 -14.78 -36.92 36.60
CA PRO A 51 -15.10 -37.03 35.18
C PRO A 51 -15.87 -35.82 34.64
N ARG A 52 -16.71 -35.16 35.47
CA ARG A 52 -17.48 -33.99 35.03
C ARG A 52 -16.60 -32.77 34.76
N MET A 53 -15.46 -32.66 35.43
CA MET A 53 -14.48 -31.58 35.22
C MET A 53 -13.53 -31.86 34.04
N ILE A 54 -13.28 -33.13 33.72
CA ILE A 54 -12.41 -33.56 32.61
C ILE A 54 -13.07 -33.40 31.24
N ILE A 55 -14.41 -33.34 31.17
CA ILE A 55 -15.16 -33.31 29.88
C ILE A 55 -15.08 -31.94 29.17
N CYS A 56 -14.63 -30.86 29.81
CA CYS A 56 -14.43 -29.56 29.17
C CYS A 56 -12.93 -29.24 28.97
N PRO A 57 -12.27 -29.72 27.90
CA PRO A 57 -10.90 -29.32 27.61
C PRO A 57 -10.91 -27.87 27.13
N VAL A 58 -10.57 -26.95 28.04
CA VAL A 58 -10.20 -25.58 27.66
C VAL A 58 -8.85 -25.66 26.96
N GLN A 59 -8.86 -25.55 25.64
CA GLN A 59 -7.65 -25.61 24.82
C GLN A 59 -6.99 -24.23 24.77
N LEU A 60 -5.70 -24.16 25.05
CA LEU A 60 -4.91 -22.93 24.99
C LEU A 60 -3.86 -23.04 23.88
N ASP A 61 -3.68 -21.97 23.11
CA ASP A 61 -2.63 -21.87 22.10
C ASP A 61 -1.24 -21.75 22.77
N LYS A 62 -0.17 -21.82 21.96
CA LYS A 62 1.22 -21.61 22.37
C LYS A 62 1.44 -20.29 23.11
N ASN A 63 0.63 -19.28 22.83
CA ASN A 63 0.65 -17.97 23.48
C ASN A 63 -0.19 -17.90 24.78
N ARG A 64 -0.77 -19.02 25.22
CA ARG A 64 -1.73 -19.14 26.33
C ARG A 64 -3.08 -18.46 26.09
N ASP A 65 -3.42 -18.22 24.83
CA ASP A 65 -4.73 -17.69 24.45
C ASP A 65 -5.76 -18.83 24.29
N LEU A 66 -7.02 -18.56 24.61
CA LEU A 66 -8.12 -19.52 24.46
C LEU A 66 -8.35 -19.86 22.98
N MET A 67 -8.17 -21.14 22.62
CA MET A 67 -8.51 -21.69 21.30
C MET A 67 -10.04 -21.70 21.14
N GLY A 68 -10.54 -21.10 20.06
CA GLY A 68 -11.98 -20.94 19.83
C GLY A 68 -12.59 -19.68 20.47
N SER A 69 -11.76 -18.67 20.75
CA SER A 69 -12.23 -17.38 21.26
C SER A 69 -13.36 -16.81 20.40
N THR A 70 -14.39 -16.37 21.10
CA THR A 70 -15.54 -15.71 20.51
C THR A 70 -15.51 -14.25 20.92
N PHE A 71 -15.63 -13.38 19.94
CA PHE A 71 -15.59 -11.95 20.12
C PHE A 71 -16.98 -11.37 19.94
N GLU A 72 -17.41 -10.54 20.88
CA GLU A 72 -18.64 -9.77 20.74
C GLU A 72 -18.33 -8.43 20.09
N ILE A 73 -19.00 -8.14 18.98
CA ILE A 73 -18.88 -6.89 18.25
C ILE A 73 -19.97 -5.96 18.75
N ILE A 74 -19.55 -4.86 19.36
CA ILE A 74 -20.43 -3.84 19.91
C ILE A 74 -20.34 -2.55 19.09
N ASN A 75 -21.48 -1.87 18.94
CA ASN A 75 -21.52 -0.49 18.47
C ASN A 75 -21.74 0.43 19.66
N VAL A 76 -20.89 1.44 19.82
CA VAL A 76 -21.07 2.48 20.83
C VAL A 76 -21.66 3.71 20.14
N ALA A 77 -22.78 4.22 20.64
CA ALA A 77 -23.44 5.41 20.08
C ALA A 77 -23.99 6.28 21.22
N GLY A 78 -23.54 7.53 21.30
CA GLY A 78 -23.89 8.45 22.38
C GLY A 78 -23.42 7.91 23.74
N THR A 79 -24.34 7.77 24.69
CA THR A 79 -24.08 7.23 26.04
C THR A 79 -24.35 5.73 26.19
N GLY A 80 -24.83 5.07 25.13
CA GLY A 80 -25.20 3.65 25.13
C GLY A 80 -24.28 2.79 24.26
N PHE A 81 -24.29 1.49 24.53
CA PHE A 81 -23.70 0.47 23.67
C PHE A 81 -24.77 -0.55 23.27
N ARG A 82 -24.59 -1.17 22.10
CA ARG A 82 -25.42 -2.28 21.64
C ARG A 82 -24.56 -3.37 21.02
N SER A 83 -24.88 -4.61 21.31
CA SER A 83 -24.24 -5.76 20.67
C SER A 83 -24.82 -5.97 19.27
N ILE A 84 -23.97 -6.08 18.26
CA ILE A 84 -24.35 -6.25 16.84
C ILE A 84 -24.29 -7.72 16.45
N SER A 85 -23.18 -8.40 16.79
CA SER A 85 -22.90 -9.76 16.34
C SER A 85 -21.75 -10.38 17.12
N TYR A 86 -21.66 -11.70 17.09
CA TYR A 86 -20.50 -12.45 17.55
C TYR A 86 -19.62 -12.82 16.35
N TRP A 87 -18.31 -12.77 16.52
CA TRP A 87 -17.35 -13.29 15.56
C TRP A 87 -16.57 -14.44 16.18
N SER A 88 -16.47 -15.55 15.46
CA SER A 88 -15.62 -16.67 15.86
C SER A 88 -14.87 -17.22 14.65
N ASN A 89 -13.71 -17.82 14.88
CA ASN A 89 -12.82 -18.31 13.83
C ASN A 89 -13.48 -19.40 12.94
N TYR A 90 -14.41 -20.19 13.49
CA TYR A 90 -15.04 -21.31 12.76
C TYR A 90 -16.42 -20.98 12.17
N THR A 91 -17.17 -20.03 12.73
CA THR A 91 -18.51 -19.63 12.24
C THR A 91 -18.52 -18.29 11.51
N GLY A 92 -17.45 -17.51 11.58
CA GLY A 92 -17.44 -16.13 11.07
C GLY A 92 -18.36 -15.22 11.89
N PHE A 93 -19.10 -14.33 11.21
CA PHE A 93 -20.08 -13.45 11.86
C PHE A 93 -21.43 -14.16 12.08
N SER A 94 -21.89 -14.22 13.32
CA SER A 94 -23.18 -14.80 13.70
C SER A 94 -23.97 -13.87 14.63
N VAL A 95 -25.30 -13.95 14.61
CA VAL A 95 -26.15 -13.19 15.56
C VAL A 95 -26.34 -13.95 16.88
N THR A 96 -26.05 -15.26 16.90
CA THR A 96 -26.23 -16.12 18.07
C THR A 96 -24.90 -16.48 18.73
N PRO A 97 -24.81 -16.48 20.07
CA PRO A 97 -23.62 -16.92 20.78
C PRO A 97 -23.21 -18.35 20.37
N PRO A 98 -21.92 -18.58 20.06
CA PRO A 98 -21.44 -19.85 19.53
C PRO A 98 -21.58 -21.05 20.48
N GLU A 99 -21.76 -20.85 21.79
CA GLU A 99 -21.96 -21.94 22.76
C GLU A 99 -23.17 -22.84 22.44
N TYR A 100 -24.15 -22.35 21.65
CA TYR A 100 -25.33 -23.12 21.23
C TYR A 100 -25.25 -23.66 19.78
N SER A 101 -24.12 -23.46 19.08
CA SER A 101 -24.00 -23.74 17.64
C SER A 101 -23.26 -25.02 17.28
N ALA A 102 -22.91 -25.86 18.25
CA ALA A 102 -22.24 -27.16 18.01
C ALA A 102 -23.17 -28.25 17.42
N THR A 103 -24.49 -28.01 17.32
CA THR A 103 -25.48 -28.99 16.84
C THR A 103 -26.23 -28.57 15.57
N ILE A 104 -25.89 -27.43 14.95
CA ILE A 104 -26.59 -26.98 13.74
C ILE A 104 -25.84 -27.46 12.51
N ASN A 105 -26.30 -28.60 11.97
CA ASN A 105 -25.95 -29.11 10.65
C ASN A 105 -25.90 -27.99 9.61
N HIS A 106 -24.84 -27.95 8.80
CA HIS A 106 -24.54 -26.96 7.76
C HIS A 106 -25.58 -26.82 6.62
N ASN A 107 -26.76 -27.41 6.75
CA ASN A 107 -27.79 -27.41 5.72
C ASN A 107 -29.01 -26.61 6.18
N LYS A 108 -29.17 -25.42 5.56
CA LYS A 108 -30.19 -24.38 5.80
C LYS A 108 -29.90 -23.50 6.99
N PHE A 109 -29.46 -22.27 6.73
CA PHE A 109 -30.28 -21.08 6.88
C PHE A 109 -29.50 -19.85 6.41
N HIS A 110 -29.64 -19.48 5.13
CA HIS A 110 -29.49 -18.09 4.69
C HIS A 110 -30.66 -17.27 5.27
N ILE A 111 -30.78 -17.20 6.60
CA ILE A 111 -31.58 -16.16 7.22
C ILE A 111 -30.71 -14.93 7.06
N LYS A 112 -31.18 -13.94 6.29
CA LYS A 112 -30.77 -12.54 6.44
C LYS A 112 -31.11 -12.16 7.88
N GLN A 113 -30.28 -12.60 8.83
CA GLN A 113 -30.45 -12.27 10.23
C GLN A 113 -30.33 -10.75 10.26
N LYS A 114 -31.39 -10.10 10.73
CA LYS A 114 -31.54 -8.66 10.72
C LYS A 114 -30.52 -8.09 11.73
N LEU A 115 -29.28 -7.91 11.28
CA LEU A 115 -28.23 -7.22 12.02
C LEU A 115 -28.78 -5.84 12.40
N TYR A 116 -28.60 -5.44 13.65
CA TYR A 116 -29.01 -4.10 14.09
C TYR A 116 -28.31 -3.04 13.23
N ASP A 117 -29.05 -2.07 12.68
CA ASP A 117 -28.53 -1.01 11.80
C ASP A 117 -27.33 -0.30 12.43
N ILE A 118 -26.11 -0.44 11.90
CA ILE A 118 -24.89 0.19 12.45
C ILE A 118 -25.02 1.73 12.40
N ILE A 119 -24.63 2.41 13.49
CA ILE A 119 -24.69 3.86 13.65
C ILE A 119 -23.23 4.29 13.66
N TRP A 120 -22.87 5.04 12.64
CA TRP A 120 -21.54 5.59 12.45
C TRP A 120 -21.39 6.90 13.22
N PRO A 121 -20.15 7.34 13.49
CA PRO A 121 -19.89 8.64 14.09
C PRO A 121 -20.64 9.75 13.35
N GLY A 122 -21.33 10.62 14.09
CA GLY A 122 -22.25 11.64 13.53
C GLY A 122 -23.71 11.18 13.39
N GLU A 123 -24.11 10.12 14.10
CA GLU A 123 -25.49 9.60 14.18
C GLU A 123 -26.08 9.11 12.83
N SER A 124 -25.22 8.84 11.85
CA SER A 124 -25.64 8.34 10.53
C SER A 124 -25.77 6.82 10.51
N LYS A 125 -26.85 6.32 9.90
CA LYS A 125 -27.03 4.89 9.58
C LYS A 125 -26.43 4.49 8.23
N VAL A 126 -26.02 5.46 7.42
CA VAL A 126 -25.42 5.22 6.11
C VAL A 126 -23.96 4.84 6.33
N VAL A 127 -23.55 3.71 5.76
CA VAL A 127 -22.15 3.28 5.81
C VAL A 127 -21.28 4.35 5.14
N PRO A 128 -20.32 4.96 5.87
CA PRO A 128 -19.45 5.97 5.30
C PRO A 128 -18.63 5.32 4.18
N ARG A 129 -18.59 5.98 3.03
CA ARG A 129 -17.59 5.67 2.00
C ARG A 129 -16.25 6.01 2.62
N GLY A 130 -15.34 5.04 2.75
CA GLY A 130 -14.16 5.04 3.62
C GLY A 130 -13.34 6.34 3.65
N TRP A 131 -12.14 6.34 3.05
CA TRP A 131 -11.31 7.53 2.97
C TRP A 131 -11.84 8.45 1.87
N VAL A 132 -12.47 9.56 2.25
CA VAL A 132 -12.95 10.61 1.34
C VAL A 132 -12.17 11.88 1.62
N PHE A 133 -11.73 12.57 0.56
CA PHE A 133 -11.09 13.87 0.70
C PHE A 133 -12.10 14.88 1.30
N PRO A 134 -11.79 15.51 2.45
CA PRO A 134 -12.70 16.49 3.02
C PRO A 134 -12.86 17.70 2.09
N ASN A 135 -14.07 18.25 1.96
CA ASN A 135 -14.32 19.39 1.06
C ASN A 135 -13.50 20.66 1.39
N ASN A 136 -12.94 20.77 2.61
CA ASN A 136 -11.99 21.80 3.02
C ASN A 136 -10.56 21.25 3.16
N SER A 137 -10.17 20.29 2.30
CA SER A 137 -8.86 19.64 2.35
C SER A 137 -7.73 20.61 2.02
N LYS A 138 -6.61 20.44 2.73
CA LYS A 138 -5.30 21.01 2.37
C LYS A 138 -5.01 20.71 0.89
N GLU A 139 -4.69 21.74 0.13
CA GLU A 139 -4.33 21.62 -1.29
C GLU A 139 -3.07 20.77 -1.43
N LEU A 140 -3.05 19.90 -2.44
CA LEU A 140 -1.87 19.08 -2.76
C LEU A 140 -0.76 19.98 -3.30
N VAL A 141 0.42 19.90 -2.70
CA VAL A 141 1.58 20.68 -3.17
C VAL A 141 2.37 19.84 -4.17
N ILE A 142 2.32 20.24 -5.44
CA ILE A 142 2.97 19.54 -6.54
C ILE A 142 4.32 20.20 -6.84
N GLY A 143 5.40 19.43 -6.69
CA GLY A 143 6.75 19.84 -7.03
C GLY A 143 6.99 19.80 -8.53
N VAL A 144 7.53 20.88 -9.06
CA VAL A 144 7.79 21.03 -10.51
C VAL A 144 9.25 21.41 -10.72
N PRO A 145 10.07 20.60 -11.42
CA PRO A 145 11.49 20.89 -11.59
C PRO A 145 11.69 22.10 -12.51
N ARG A 146 12.44 23.09 -12.03
CA ARG A 146 12.82 24.29 -12.77
C ARG A 146 14.26 24.17 -13.24
N LYS A 147 14.44 23.79 -14.51
CA LYS A 147 15.73 23.54 -15.17
C LYS A 147 15.99 24.54 -16.31
N THR A 148 17.24 24.58 -16.78
CA THR A 148 17.66 25.45 -17.90
C THR A 148 17.34 24.88 -19.28
N GLY A 149 17.52 23.56 -19.46
CA GLY A 149 17.28 22.86 -20.73
C GLY A 149 15.90 22.22 -20.82
N PHE A 150 15.45 21.91 -22.05
CA PHE A 150 14.17 21.23 -22.33
C PHE A 150 12.95 21.92 -21.69
N LYS A 151 12.74 23.18 -22.08
CA LYS A 151 11.69 24.07 -21.57
C LYS A 151 10.28 23.66 -22.02
N GLU A 152 10.19 22.82 -23.04
CA GLU A 152 8.95 22.31 -23.63
C GLU A 152 8.22 21.36 -22.68
N PHE A 153 8.96 20.58 -21.89
CA PHE A 153 8.38 19.62 -20.95
C PHE A 153 7.81 20.33 -19.72
N VAL A 154 8.59 21.25 -19.14
CA VAL A 154 8.22 22.00 -17.94
C VAL A 154 8.97 23.33 -17.93
N THR A 155 8.22 24.42 -17.78
CA THR A 155 8.72 25.77 -17.48
C THR A 155 7.89 26.40 -16.39
N THR A 156 8.53 27.33 -15.68
CA THR A 156 7.85 28.19 -14.71
C THR A 156 8.05 29.63 -15.14
N VAL A 157 6.95 30.37 -15.25
CA VAL A 157 7.00 31.81 -15.51
C VAL A 157 7.29 32.55 -14.20
N GLU A 158 8.36 33.33 -14.19
CA GLU A 158 8.93 33.94 -12.98
C GLU A 158 7.99 34.88 -12.23
N CYS A 159 7.12 35.61 -12.93
CA CYS A 159 6.30 36.65 -12.32
C CYS A 159 4.93 36.16 -11.82
N SER A 160 4.45 34.99 -12.26
CA SER A 160 3.09 34.53 -11.96
C SER A 160 3.02 33.16 -11.27
N ASN A 161 4.17 32.53 -10.95
CA ASN A 161 4.26 31.14 -10.48
C ASN A 161 3.46 30.15 -11.36
N THR A 162 3.15 30.54 -12.59
CA THR A 162 2.36 29.72 -13.50
C THR A 162 3.31 28.71 -14.12
N VAL A 163 3.02 27.44 -13.87
CA VAL A 163 3.70 26.32 -14.51
C VAL A 163 3.06 26.09 -15.87
N LYS A 164 3.90 25.94 -16.90
CA LYS A 164 3.50 25.59 -18.26
C LYS A 164 4.39 24.47 -18.77
N GLY A 165 3.87 23.65 -19.66
CA GLY A 165 4.65 22.61 -20.32
C GLY A 165 3.84 21.34 -20.51
N PHE A 166 4.36 20.47 -21.36
CA PHE A 166 3.70 19.22 -21.70
C PHE A 166 3.34 18.38 -20.46
N CYS A 167 4.24 18.26 -19.48
CA CYS A 167 4.00 17.46 -18.29
C CYS A 167 2.89 18.03 -17.39
N SER A 168 2.78 19.36 -17.30
CA SER A 168 1.71 19.99 -16.52
C SER A 168 0.35 19.83 -17.20
N ASP A 169 0.32 19.93 -18.53
CA ASP A 169 -0.92 19.81 -19.29
C ASP A 169 -1.49 18.39 -19.21
N VAL A 170 -0.63 17.38 -19.28
CA VAL A 170 -1.01 15.96 -19.03
C VAL A 170 -1.57 15.78 -17.63
N PHE A 171 -0.95 16.39 -16.61
CA PHE A 171 -1.45 16.31 -15.23
C PHE A 171 -2.83 16.97 -15.09
N VAL A 172 -3.02 18.18 -15.63
CA VAL A 172 -4.30 18.89 -15.59
C VAL A 172 -5.39 18.09 -16.31
N ALA A 173 -5.07 17.52 -17.47
CA ALA A 173 -5.99 16.66 -18.21
C ALA A 173 -6.39 15.41 -17.38
N ALA A 174 -5.44 14.77 -16.71
CA ALA A 174 -5.71 13.61 -15.86
C ALA A 174 -6.61 13.97 -14.66
N VAL A 175 -6.37 15.10 -13.99
CA VAL A 175 -7.19 15.55 -12.86
C VAL A 175 -8.62 15.89 -13.31
N ASN A 176 -8.79 16.50 -14.48
CA ASN A 176 -10.11 16.84 -15.01
C ASN A 176 -10.99 15.62 -15.35
N LEU A 177 -10.39 14.43 -15.51
CA LEU A 177 -11.11 13.18 -15.73
C LEU A 177 -11.59 12.52 -14.43
N LEU A 178 -11.13 12.99 -13.27
CA LEU A 178 -11.54 12.43 -11.99
C LEU A 178 -12.98 12.84 -11.66
N PRO A 179 -13.80 11.94 -11.08
CA PRO A 179 -15.19 12.24 -10.72
C PRO A 179 -15.31 13.14 -9.47
N TYR A 180 -14.20 13.69 -8.96
CA TYR A 180 -14.12 14.54 -7.79
C TYR A 180 -13.09 15.65 -7.99
N ALA A 181 -13.32 16.81 -7.34
CA ALA A 181 -12.39 17.93 -7.39
C ALA A 181 -11.15 17.64 -6.54
N VAL A 182 -9.97 17.81 -7.12
CA VAL A 182 -8.69 17.71 -6.41
C VAL A 182 -8.06 19.10 -6.40
N PRO A 183 -8.05 19.82 -5.27
CA PRO A 183 -7.37 21.09 -5.17
C PRO A 183 -5.85 20.87 -5.13
N TYR A 184 -5.12 21.51 -6.03
CA TYR A 184 -3.67 21.40 -6.12
C TYR A 184 -3.01 22.75 -6.40
N THR A 185 -1.77 22.89 -5.94
CA THR A 185 -0.92 24.03 -6.27
C THR A 185 0.42 23.56 -6.81
N PHE A 186 0.88 24.19 -7.89
CA PHE A 186 2.22 23.95 -8.39
C PHE A 186 3.23 24.80 -7.65
N ARG A 187 4.34 24.18 -7.27
CA ARG A 187 5.45 24.85 -6.61
C ARG A 187 6.76 24.49 -7.32
N PRO A 188 7.46 25.47 -7.90
CA PRO A 188 8.71 25.21 -8.60
C PRO A 188 9.81 24.78 -7.62
N TYR A 189 10.68 23.89 -8.11
CA TYR A 189 11.83 23.37 -7.41
C TYR A 189 13.11 23.63 -8.21
N GLY A 190 14.08 24.28 -7.58
CA GLY A 190 15.35 24.66 -8.20
C GLY A 190 15.45 26.16 -8.51
N THR A 191 16.68 26.61 -8.73
CA THR A 191 17.01 28.02 -9.01
C THR A 191 16.75 28.44 -10.45
N GLY A 192 16.56 27.50 -11.38
CA GLY A 192 16.35 27.78 -12.80
C GLY A 192 17.62 28.10 -13.60
N ASN A 193 18.77 28.29 -12.94
CA ASN A 193 20.09 28.49 -13.59
C ASN A 193 20.81 27.18 -13.88
N PHE A 194 20.46 26.11 -13.17
CA PHE A 194 21.03 24.77 -13.33
C PHE A 194 19.92 23.74 -13.21
N THR A 195 20.13 22.55 -13.80
CA THR A 195 19.20 21.43 -13.64
C THR A 195 19.23 20.96 -12.18
N PRO A 196 18.09 20.94 -11.48
CA PRO A 196 18.03 20.50 -10.08
C PRO A 196 18.21 18.98 -9.97
N SER A 197 18.60 18.51 -8.78
CA SER A 197 18.73 17.09 -8.51
C SER A 197 17.35 16.42 -8.44
N TYR A 198 17.05 15.58 -9.42
CA TYR A 198 15.84 14.75 -9.41
C TYR A 198 15.84 13.71 -8.28
N VAL A 199 17.01 13.35 -7.77
CA VAL A 199 17.11 12.42 -6.62
C VAL A 199 16.57 13.11 -5.38
N GLU A 200 17.05 14.32 -5.10
CA GLU A 200 16.59 15.11 -3.95
C GLU A 200 15.11 15.47 -4.06
N LEU A 201 14.64 15.84 -5.26
CA LEU A 201 13.23 16.14 -5.49
C LEU A 201 12.31 14.96 -5.15
N VAL A 202 12.71 13.75 -5.54
CA VAL A 202 11.96 12.52 -5.24
C VAL A 202 12.06 12.15 -3.75
N GLU A 203 13.23 12.30 -3.14
CA GLU A 203 13.42 12.08 -1.71
C GLU A 203 12.60 13.05 -0.86
N GLN A 204 12.41 14.30 -1.30
CA GLN A 204 11.53 15.28 -0.64
C GLN A 204 10.05 14.86 -0.63
N VAL A 205 9.60 14.14 -1.67
CA VAL A 205 8.24 13.56 -1.69
C VAL A 205 8.15 12.38 -0.73
N ALA A 206 9.11 11.45 -0.81
CA ALA A 206 9.08 10.22 -0.02
C ALA A 206 9.19 10.47 1.48
N LEU A 207 10.17 11.29 1.87
CA LEU A 207 10.55 11.45 3.27
C LEU A 207 9.84 12.62 3.95
N LYS A 208 9.16 13.49 3.18
CA LYS A 208 8.59 14.79 3.63
C LYS A 208 9.52 15.51 4.60
N LEU A 209 10.83 15.42 4.35
CA LEU A 209 11.85 15.70 5.35
C LEU A 209 12.29 17.16 5.26
N PHE A 210 12.54 17.74 6.42
CA PHE A 210 13.06 19.10 6.57
C PHE A 210 14.52 19.15 6.11
N ILE A 211 14.75 19.32 4.81
CA ILE A 211 16.11 19.37 4.25
C ILE A 211 16.54 20.84 4.12
N ALA A 212 17.71 21.16 4.68
CA ALA A 212 18.41 22.44 4.52
C ALA A 212 17.66 23.70 4.99
N GLY A 213 16.95 23.64 6.12
CA GLY A 213 16.35 24.85 6.72
C GLY A 213 15.09 25.37 6.01
N ARG A 214 14.66 24.73 4.91
CA ARG A 214 13.54 25.17 4.08
C ARG A 214 12.47 24.08 4.10
N LEU A 215 11.33 24.37 4.75
CA LEU A 215 10.18 23.46 4.85
C LEU A 215 9.45 23.39 3.50
N GLN A 216 9.99 22.62 2.56
CA GLN A 216 9.35 22.40 1.26
C GLN A 216 8.89 20.95 1.16
N ASN A 217 7.67 20.72 1.63
CA ASN A 217 7.04 19.41 1.57
C ASN A 217 6.23 19.34 0.26
N PHE A 218 6.61 18.40 -0.60
CA PHE A 218 5.86 18.08 -1.82
C PHE A 218 5.04 16.81 -1.56
N ASP A 219 3.78 16.81 -2.00
CA ASP A 219 2.91 15.63 -1.92
C ASP A 219 3.01 14.79 -3.20
N ALA A 220 3.35 15.42 -4.33
CA ALA A 220 3.60 14.77 -5.60
C ALA A 220 4.60 15.58 -6.43
N VAL A 221 5.14 14.99 -7.49
CA VAL A 221 6.03 15.68 -8.44
C VAL A 221 5.51 15.48 -9.86
N VAL A 222 5.53 16.57 -10.63
CA VAL A 222 5.16 16.57 -12.06
C VAL A 222 6.34 17.12 -12.86
N GLY A 223 6.81 16.31 -13.81
CA GLY A 223 7.88 16.68 -14.74
C GLY A 223 8.42 15.48 -15.48
N ASP A 224 9.55 15.69 -16.16
CA ASP A 224 10.28 14.68 -16.92
C ASP A 224 11.14 13.78 -16.00
N VAL A 225 10.51 13.23 -14.96
CA VAL A 225 11.18 12.35 -14.00
C VAL A 225 11.30 10.95 -14.61
N SER A 226 12.53 10.50 -14.83
CA SER A 226 12.78 9.14 -15.29
C SER A 226 12.46 8.09 -14.22
N ILE A 227 11.74 7.04 -14.64
CA ILE A 227 11.41 5.88 -13.82
C ILE A 227 12.66 4.98 -13.73
N VAL A 228 13.23 4.88 -12.53
CA VAL A 228 14.44 4.08 -12.26
C VAL A 228 14.18 3.21 -11.04
N THR A 229 14.73 1.99 -11.03
CA THR A 229 14.55 1.00 -9.94
C THR A 229 14.93 1.51 -8.55
N LYS A 230 15.95 2.37 -8.43
CA LYS A 230 16.32 2.98 -7.14
C LYS A 230 15.25 3.92 -6.61
N ARG A 231 14.61 4.69 -7.49
CA ARG A 231 13.57 5.67 -7.14
C ARG A 231 12.22 5.01 -6.90
N SER A 232 11.89 3.97 -7.68
CA SER A 232 10.61 3.24 -7.53
C SER A 232 10.50 2.44 -6.23
N LYS A 233 11.59 2.31 -5.47
CA LYS A 233 11.58 1.71 -4.12
C LYS A 233 11.08 2.66 -3.04
N ILE A 234 11.14 3.97 -3.28
CA ILE A 234 10.82 5.00 -2.29
C ILE A 234 9.60 5.84 -2.66
N VAL A 235 9.23 5.88 -3.94
CA VAL A 235 8.02 6.55 -4.42
C VAL A 235 7.31 5.70 -5.47
N ASP A 236 6.00 5.83 -5.52
CA ASP A 236 5.17 5.24 -6.56
C ASP A 236 5.15 6.14 -7.81
N PHE A 237 5.29 5.53 -8.98
CA PHE A 237 5.24 6.21 -10.27
C PHE A 237 3.93 5.91 -10.99
N MET A 238 3.40 6.94 -11.67
CA MET A 238 2.29 6.78 -12.60
C MET A 238 2.74 6.03 -13.86
N GLN A 239 1.76 5.58 -14.65
CA GLN A 239 2.02 4.99 -15.96
C GLN A 239 2.86 5.97 -16.82
N PRO A 240 3.91 5.48 -17.52
CA PRO A 240 4.70 6.34 -18.40
C PRO A 240 3.83 6.88 -19.54
N TYR A 241 3.87 8.20 -19.72
CA TYR A 241 3.14 8.90 -20.76
C TYR A 241 4.03 9.30 -21.95
N VAL A 242 5.37 9.18 -21.81
CA VAL A 242 6.38 9.37 -22.85
C VAL A 242 7.44 8.30 -22.69
N GLU A 243 7.88 7.73 -23.81
CA GLU A 243 8.99 6.78 -23.84
C GLU A 243 10.33 7.54 -23.77
N SER A 244 11.23 7.08 -22.90
CA SER A 244 12.58 7.63 -22.80
C SER A 244 13.56 6.83 -23.66
N GLY A 245 14.09 7.46 -24.71
CA GLY A 245 15.14 6.88 -25.57
C GLY A 245 16.50 7.53 -25.32
N LEU A 246 17.59 6.74 -25.40
CA LEU A 246 18.94 7.27 -25.46
C LEU A 246 19.37 7.38 -26.92
N ALA A 247 19.80 8.58 -27.33
CA ALA A 247 20.36 8.81 -28.65
C ALA A 247 21.77 9.40 -28.55
N VAL A 248 22.68 8.95 -29.41
CA VAL A 248 24.03 9.52 -29.51
C VAL A 248 24.00 10.61 -30.57
N VAL A 249 24.20 11.86 -30.15
CA VAL A 249 24.35 12.99 -31.06
C VAL A 249 25.83 13.11 -31.43
N ALA A 250 26.17 12.71 -32.65
CA ALA A 250 27.50 12.89 -33.20
C ALA A 250 27.48 14.04 -34.20
N LEU A 251 28.49 14.91 -34.14
CA LEU A 251 28.69 15.95 -35.14
C LEU A 251 29.06 15.28 -36.47
N VAL A 252 28.13 15.24 -37.41
CA VAL A 252 28.43 14.87 -38.79
C VAL A 252 29.19 16.04 -39.40
N ARG A 253 30.50 15.89 -39.54
CA ARG A 253 31.28 16.79 -40.37
C ARG A 253 31.09 16.34 -41.79
N GLU A 254 30.45 17.17 -42.61
CA GLU A 254 30.45 16.96 -44.04
C GLU A 254 31.87 17.20 -44.54
N ILE A 255 32.52 16.13 -45.00
CA ILE A 255 33.80 16.24 -45.69
C ILE A 255 33.44 16.74 -47.09
N GLU A 256 33.79 17.99 -47.41
CA GLU A 256 33.57 18.52 -48.76
C GLU A 256 34.16 17.54 -49.78
N SER A 257 33.32 17.10 -50.72
CA SER A 257 33.73 16.16 -51.75
C SER A 257 34.70 16.84 -52.71
N ASN A 258 36.00 16.67 -52.48
CA ASN A 258 37.00 17.16 -53.41
C ASN A 258 37.02 16.24 -54.65
N ALA A 259 36.61 16.77 -55.81
CA ALA A 259 36.60 16.03 -57.08
C ALA A 259 37.99 15.48 -57.47
N TRP A 260 39.07 16.10 -56.98
CA TRP A 260 40.44 15.65 -57.19
C TRP A 260 40.95 14.66 -56.13
N ALA A 261 40.09 14.17 -55.23
CA ALA A 261 40.47 13.19 -54.20
C ALA A 261 41.05 11.90 -54.81
N PHE A 262 40.65 11.53 -56.02
CA PHE A 262 41.20 10.37 -56.72
C PHE A 262 42.69 10.52 -57.07
N MET A 263 43.17 11.73 -57.40
CA MET A 263 44.59 11.95 -57.66
C MET A 263 45.46 11.86 -56.41
N ARG A 264 44.85 11.96 -55.22
CA ARG A 264 45.57 11.82 -53.95
C ARG A 264 46.08 10.39 -53.71
N SER A 265 45.48 9.40 -54.37
CA SER A 265 45.87 7.99 -54.23
C SER A 265 47.21 7.65 -54.87
N PHE A 266 47.71 8.46 -55.82
CA PHE A 266 49.01 8.28 -56.45
C PHE A 266 49.93 9.45 -56.13
N THR A 267 51.15 9.17 -55.66
CA THR A 267 52.15 10.22 -55.42
C THR A 267 52.59 10.85 -56.75
N VAL A 268 53.01 12.11 -56.72
CA VAL A 268 53.52 12.81 -57.92
C VAL A 268 54.67 12.03 -58.58
N GLN A 269 55.48 11.34 -57.78
CA GLN A 269 56.53 10.45 -58.28
C GLN A 269 55.96 9.30 -59.13
N MET A 270 54.90 8.63 -58.67
CA MET A 270 54.24 7.56 -59.44
C MET A 270 53.66 8.06 -60.76
N TRP A 271 53.08 9.27 -60.76
CA TRP A 271 52.58 9.91 -61.99
C TRP A 271 53.69 10.20 -62.98
N CYS A 272 54.81 10.77 -62.53
CA CYS A 272 55.98 11.02 -63.37
C CYS A 272 56.57 9.72 -63.93
N THR A 273 56.69 8.68 -63.10
CA THR A 273 57.17 7.37 -63.53
C THR A 273 56.24 6.74 -64.58
N THR A 274 54.93 6.80 -64.37
CA THR A 274 53.94 6.29 -65.32
C THR A 274 54.02 7.05 -66.66
N SER A 275 54.09 8.39 -66.61
CA SER A 275 54.26 9.23 -67.81
C SER A 275 55.56 8.92 -68.55
N ALA A 276 56.67 8.73 -67.83
CA ALA A 276 57.95 8.35 -68.42
C ALA A 276 57.88 6.98 -69.12
N PHE A 277 57.23 5.98 -68.51
CA PHE A 277 57.02 4.69 -69.16
C PHE A 277 56.18 4.81 -70.44
N PHE A 278 55.13 5.63 -70.43
CA PHE A 278 54.34 5.91 -71.64
C PHE A 278 55.18 6.52 -72.76
N LEU A 279 56.07 7.48 -72.45
CA LEU A 279 56.96 8.09 -73.44
C LEU A 279 57.98 7.10 -73.99
N VAL A 280 58.57 6.25 -73.14
CA VAL A 280 59.51 5.21 -73.57
C VAL A 280 58.82 4.21 -74.50
N ILE A 281 57.63 3.74 -74.15
CA ILE A 281 56.85 2.84 -75.02
C ILE A 281 56.53 3.54 -76.36
N GLY A 282 56.11 4.80 -76.32
CA GLY A 282 55.85 5.58 -77.53
C GLY A 282 57.08 5.73 -78.43
N ALA A 283 58.25 6.00 -77.86
CA ALA A 283 59.51 6.09 -78.60
C ALA A 283 59.93 4.74 -79.21
N VAL A 284 59.74 3.64 -78.48
CA VAL A 284 60.01 2.28 -79.00
C VAL A 284 59.11 1.96 -80.19
N VAL A 285 57.81 2.23 -80.08
CA VAL A 285 56.86 2.04 -81.18
C VAL A 285 57.24 2.90 -82.38
N TRP A 286 57.52 4.19 -82.14
CA TRP A 286 57.92 5.12 -83.19
C TRP A 286 59.19 4.67 -83.93
N ILE A 287 60.23 4.21 -83.22
CA ILE A 287 61.46 3.70 -83.84
C ILE A 287 61.19 2.45 -84.68
N LEU A 288 60.36 1.52 -84.18
CA LEU A 288 60.00 0.30 -84.90
C LEU A 288 59.22 0.61 -86.19
N GLU A 289 58.32 1.59 -86.13
CA GLU A 289 57.49 1.99 -87.26
C GLU A 289 58.27 2.82 -88.29
N HIS A 290 59.08 3.78 -87.84
CA HIS A 290 59.93 4.62 -88.68
C HIS A 290 60.98 3.80 -89.45
N ARG A 291 61.47 2.69 -88.88
CA ARG A 291 62.40 1.78 -89.59
C ARG A 291 61.75 1.08 -90.80
N SER A 292 60.43 0.90 -90.81
CA SER A 292 59.72 0.21 -91.91
C SER A 292 59.09 1.14 -92.94
N ASN A 293 58.89 2.43 -92.64
CA ASN A 293 58.30 3.40 -93.56
C ASN A 293 59.04 4.76 -93.48
N PRO A 294 59.85 5.13 -94.49
CA PRO A 294 60.64 6.36 -94.44
C PRO A 294 59.89 7.64 -94.86
N GLU A 295 58.55 7.62 -95.00
CA GLU A 295 57.76 8.80 -95.39
C GLU A 295 57.06 9.53 -94.21
N PHE A 296 57.30 9.12 -92.96
CA PHE A 296 56.91 9.85 -91.75
C PHE A 296 58.06 9.91 -90.75
#